data_AF-A0A1M5WBK6-F1
#
_entry.id   AF-A0A1M5WBK6-F1
#
_cell.length_a   1.000
_cell.length_b   1.000
_cell.length_c   1.000
_cell.angle_alpha   90.00
_cell.angle_beta   90.00
_cell.angle_gamma   90.00
#
_symmetry.space_group_name_H-M   'P 1'
#
loop_
_entity.id
_entity.type
_entity.pdbx_description
1 polymer ?
#
loop_
_entity_poly.entity_id
_entity_poly.type
_entity_poly.pdbx_seq_one_letter_code
_entity_poly.pdbx_strand_id
1 'polypeptide(L)'
;MKLKALLALLLCSFIGFSQSVNDYKAVIIPLKYDFIKTENQYRLATLTKSNLLKAGFQAFYTNEQIPAGFDRCELLYIDVKKDNAFLVTKLFIQFKDCYGKVIYTSETGKSREKDYEVAYKESLENAFVSVIALHYAYSGKSVSTVSSNVTQAAVPVTAVANTPIEEKPVANLSDPNLLYAQPTENGYQLIDKTPKVVMKLLKTSRPDSFIAIKDGIQGSLNAKDNQWYFEYYQNDKLVSEKISVKF
;
A
#
# COMPACT_ATOMS: atom_id res chain seq x y z
N MET A 1 -17.30 -4.02 -47.06
CA MET A 1 -16.60 -2.86 -46.45
C MET A 1 -16.93 -2.62 -44.98
N LYS A 2 -18.17 -2.86 -44.51
CA LYS A 2 -18.56 -2.63 -43.11
C LYS A 2 -17.83 -3.51 -42.08
N LEU A 3 -17.52 -4.77 -42.40
CA LEU A 3 -16.81 -5.69 -41.49
C LEU A 3 -15.34 -5.29 -41.28
N LYS A 4 -14.67 -4.77 -42.32
CA LYS A 4 -13.27 -4.28 -42.22
C LYS A 4 -13.19 -2.97 -41.41
N ALA A 5 -14.20 -2.10 -41.54
CA ALA A 5 -14.32 -0.89 -40.73
C ALA A 5 -14.62 -1.22 -39.25
N LEU A 6 -15.43 -2.25 -38.99
CA LEU A 6 -15.75 -2.71 -37.63
C LEU A 6 -14.53 -3.35 -36.93
N LEU A 7 -13.70 -4.09 -37.68
CA LEU A 7 -12.45 -4.66 -37.18
C LEU A 7 -11.39 -3.58 -36.86
N ALA A 8 -11.33 -2.52 -37.68
CA ALA A 8 -10.42 -1.40 -37.45
C ALA A 8 -10.81 -0.56 -36.21
N LEU A 9 -12.11 -0.40 -35.94
CA LEU A 9 -12.61 0.31 -34.76
C LEU A 9 -12.34 -0.45 -33.46
N LEU A 10 -12.35 -1.79 -33.49
CA LEU A 10 -12.08 -2.64 -32.31
C LEU A 10 -10.62 -2.52 -31.83
N LEU A 11 -9.66 -2.34 -32.75
CA LEU A 11 -8.23 -2.20 -32.42
C LEU A 11 -7.88 -0.84 -31.78
N CYS A 12 -8.66 0.22 -31.99
CA CYS A 12 -8.38 1.54 -31.41
C CYS A 12 -8.83 1.70 -29.95
N SER A 13 -9.55 0.73 -29.39
CA SER A 13 -10.11 0.78 -28.03
C SER A 13 -9.08 0.60 -26.90
N PHE A 14 -7.84 0.21 -27.22
CA PHE A 14 -6.81 -0.14 -26.23
C PHE A 14 -5.75 0.94 -26.04
N ILE A 15 -6.13 2.23 -26.04
CA ILE A 15 -5.25 3.30 -25.54
C ILE A 15 -5.33 3.31 -24.01
N GLY A 16 -4.78 2.28 -23.38
CA GLY A 16 -4.56 2.26 -21.94
C GLY A 16 -3.39 3.17 -21.60
N PHE A 17 -3.61 4.19 -20.78
CA PHE A 17 -2.53 4.95 -20.17
C PHE A 17 -1.72 3.99 -19.27
N SER A 18 -0.59 3.50 -19.78
CA SER A 18 0.35 2.72 -18.99
C SER A 18 1.08 3.66 -18.06
N GLN A 19 1.06 3.37 -16.76
CA GLN A 19 1.93 4.04 -15.79
C GLN A 19 3.37 3.61 -16.08
N SER A 20 4.27 4.57 -16.23
CA SER A 20 5.69 4.28 -16.45
C SER A 20 6.43 4.25 -15.12
N VAL A 21 7.51 3.46 -15.05
CA VAL A 21 8.43 3.48 -13.91
C VAL A 21 9.05 4.88 -13.72
N ASN A 22 9.19 5.64 -14.80
CA ASN A 22 9.78 6.97 -14.82
C ASN A 22 8.91 8.05 -14.16
N ASP A 23 7.64 7.76 -13.86
CA ASP A 23 6.73 8.72 -13.24
C ASP A 23 6.89 8.79 -11.70
N TYR A 24 7.68 7.89 -11.12
CA TYR A 24 7.92 7.81 -9.68
C TYR A 24 9.28 8.41 -9.33
N LYS A 25 9.37 9.17 -8.23
CA LYS A 25 10.57 9.92 -7.84
C LYS A 25 11.64 9.06 -7.17
N ALA A 26 11.21 8.11 -6.33
CA ALA A 26 12.08 7.28 -5.52
C ALA A 26 11.50 5.89 -5.29
N VAL A 27 12.36 4.97 -4.85
CA VAL A 27 12.03 3.56 -4.63
C VAL A 27 12.19 3.19 -3.16
N ILE A 28 11.20 2.51 -2.60
CA ILE A 28 11.18 1.97 -1.24
C ILE A 28 11.52 0.50 -1.25
N ILE A 29 12.56 0.14 -0.49
CA ILE A 29 13.12 -1.20 -0.40
C ILE A 29 12.67 -1.85 0.91
N PRO A 30 12.07 -3.06 0.87
CA PRO A 30 11.78 -3.82 2.07
C PRO A 30 13.07 -4.39 2.66
N LEU A 31 13.13 -4.46 3.99
CA LEU A 31 14.26 -5.10 4.68
C LEU A 31 14.23 -6.62 4.58
N LYS A 32 13.07 -7.20 4.24
CA LYS A 32 12.86 -8.63 4.15
C LYS A 32 11.96 -8.97 2.97
N TYR A 33 12.31 -10.01 2.22
CA TYR A 33 11.48 -10.59 1.16
C TYR A 33 10.82 -11.88 1.63
N ASP A 34 9.71 -12.27 1.01
CA ASP A 34 8.89 -13.42 1.44
C ASP A 34 9.67 -14.75 1.52
N PHE A 35 10.69 -14.92 0.67
CA PHE A 35 11.47 -16.16 0.57
C PHE A 35 12.70 -16.22 1.50
N ILE A 36 13.01 -15.13 2.21
CA ILE A 36 14.11 -15.09 3.20
C ILE A 36 13.56 -15.07 4.62
N LYS A 37 14.34 -15.59 5.57
CA LYS A 37 13.90 -15.78 6.95
C LYS A 37 14.17 -14.55 7.81
N THR A 38 15.35 -13.95 7.65
CA THR A 38 15.81 -12.79 8.43
C THR A 38 15.88 -11.54 7.56
N GLU A 39 15.87 -10.38 8.21
CA GLU A 39 16.10 -9.11 7.53
C GLU A 39 17.48 -9.09 6.87
N ASN A 40 17.53 -8.55 5.66
CA ASN A 40 18.70 -8.38 4.83
C ASN A 40 19.58 -9.65 4.73
N GLN A 41 18.96 -10.83 4.79
CA GLN A 41 19.66 -12.11 4.62
C GLN A 41 20.39 -12.11 3.27
N TYR A 42 21.62 -12.61 3.25
CA TYR A 42 22.53 -12.57 2.08
C TYR A 42 22.80 -11.16 1.54
N ARG A 43 22.51 -10.13 2.32
CA ARG A 43 22.64 -8.71 1.98
C ARG A 43 21.75 -8.28 0.79
N LEU A 44 20.65 -8.98 0.55
CA LEU A 44 19.80 -8.71 -0.62
C LEU A 44 19.18 -7.32 -0.61
N ALA A 45 18.74 -6.79 0.54
CA ALA A 45 18.22 -5.42 0.60
C ALA A 45 19.33 -4.40 0.30
N THR A 46 20.54 -4.63 0.80
CA THR A 46 21.71 -3.79 0.52
C THR A 46 22.10 -3.82 -0.97
N LEU A 47 22.08 -4.98 -1.59
CA LEU A 47 22.38 -5.13 -3.02
C LEU A 47 21.30 -4.48 -3.89
N THR A 48 20.03 -4.66 -3.53
CA THR A 48 18.91 -3.95 -4.17
C THR A 48 19.12 -2.43 -4.12
N LYS A 49 19.50 -1.87 -2.96
CA LYS A 49 19.79 -0.43 -2.84
C LYS A 49 20.94 -0.02 -3.74
N SER A 50 22.05 -0.76 -3.71
CA SER A 50 23.22 -0.46 -4.57
C SER A 50 22.88 -0.50 -6.06
N ASN A 51 22.13 -1.51 -6.51
CA ASN A 51 21.77 -1.65 -7.92
C ASN A 51 20.74 -0.60 -8.37
N LEU A 52 19.80 -0.19 -7.52
CA LEU A 52 18.90 0.92 -7.80
C LEU A 52 19.63 2.25 -7.96
N LEU A 53 20.60 2.53 -7.09
CA LEU A 53 21.44 3.73 -7.21
C LEU A 53 22.25 3.72 -8.52
N LYS A 54 22.80 2.57 -8.92
CA LYS A 54 23.48 2.41 -10.22
C LYS A 54 22.54 2.60 -11.41
N ALA A 55 21.27 2.21 -11.26
CA ALA A 55 20.23 2.41 -12.27
C ALA A 55 19.67 3.84 -12.31
N GLY A 56 20.12 4.74 -11.42
CA GLY A 56 19.72 6.15 -11.40
C GLY A 56 18.53 6.49 -10.49
N PHE A 57 18.01 5.52 -9.74
CA PHE A 57 16.92 5.75 -8.79
C PHE A 57 17.43 6.35 -7.48
N GLN A 58 16.63 7.21 -6.86
CA GLN A 58 16.75 7.45 -5.42
C GLN A 58 16.09 6.29 -4.67
N ALA A 59 16.77 5.74 -3.65
CA ALA A 59 16.29 4.54 -2.99
C ALA A 59 16.45 4.61 -1.47
N PHE A 60 15.39 4.26 -0.74
CA PHE A 60 15.31 4.31 0.72
C PHE A 60 14.83 2.96 1.25
N TYR A 61 15.33 2.53 2.42
CA TYR A 61 14.74 1.39 3.10
C TYR A 61 13.41 1.79 3.75
N THR A 62 12.55 0.80 3.96
CA THR A 62 11.21 1.01 4.55
C THR A 62 11.27 1.60 5.98
N ASN A 63 12.37 1.39 6.70
CA ASN A 63 12.59 1.90 8.06
C ASN A 63 13.50 3.15 8.11
N GLU A 64 13.96 3.67 6.98
CA GLU A 64 14.75 4.91 6.93
C GLU A 64 13.81 6.13 6.97
N GLN A 65 14.28 7.22 7.59
CA GLN A 65 13.56 8.48 7.51
C GLN A 65 13.69 9.06 6.10
N ILE A 66 12.58 9.10 5.37
CA ILE A 66 12.50 9.70 4.05
C ILE A 66 12.42 11.23 4.21
N PRO A 67 13.24 12.01 3.48
CA PRO A 67 13.15 13.48 3.50
C PRO A 67 11.73 13.98 3.22
N ALA A 68 11.36 15.12 3.81
CA ALA A 68 10.05 15.72 3.56
C ALA A 68 9.88 16.09 2.07
N GLY A 69 8.68 15.87 1.50
CA GLY A 69 8.35 16.23 0.12
C GLY A 69 8.13 15.07 -0.86
N PHE A 70 8.04 13.83 -0.36
CA PHE A 70 7.54 12.70 -1.14
C PHE A 70 6.11 12.36 -0.71
N ASP A 71 5.17 12.45 -1.64
CA ASP A 71 3.84 11.87 -1.43
C ASP A 71 3.89 10.35 -1.64
N ARG A 72 3.01 9.61 -0.97
CA ARG A 72 2.98 8.14 -0.99
C ARG A 72 2.98 7.55 -2.41
N CYS A 73 2.23 8.15 -3.32
CA CYS A 73 2.09 7.68 -4.70
C CYS A 73 3.16 8.22 -5.66
N GLU A 74 4.07 9.05 -5.19
CA GLU A 74 5.29 9.41 -5.91
C GLU A 74 6.43 8.42 -5.61
N LEU A 75 6.22 7.51 -4.66
CA LEU A 75 7.13 6.44 -4.28
C LEU A 75 6.74 5.13 -4.97
N LEU A 76 7.77 4.42 -5.41
CA LEU A 76 7.66 3.09 -6.00
C LEU A 76 8.12 2.04 -5.01
N TYR A 77 7.42 0.92 -4.91
CA TYR A 77 7.76 -0.15 -3.99
C TYR A 77 8.40 -1.29 -4.76
N ILE A 78 9.66 -1.60 -4.45
CA ILE A 78 10.34 -2.74 -5.06
C ILE A 78 10.09 -3.99 -4.23
N ASP A 79 9.86 -5.11 -4.91
CA ASP A 79 9.76 -6.43 -4.32
C ASP A 79 10.60 -7.40 -5.13
N VAL A 80 11.23 -8.36 -4.47
CA VAL A 80 11.99 -9.43 -5.12
C VAL A 80 11.23 -10.71 -4.88
N LYS A 81 10.89 -11.40 -5.96
CA LYS A 81 10.18 -12.67 -5.93
C LYS A 81 11.10 -13.79 -6.37
N LYS A 82 10.93 -14.94 -5.74
CA LYS A 82 11.63 -16.18 -6.08
C LYS A 82 10.70 -17.07 -6.88
N ASP A 83 11.17 -17.54 -8.02
CA ASP A 83 10.51 -18.59 -8.79
C ASP A 83 11.06 -19.96 -8.37
N ASN A 84 10.19 -20.96 -8.31
CA ASN A 84 10.57 -22.32 -7.93
C ASN A 84 11.19 -23.04 -9.12
N ALA A 85 12.42 -23.54 -8.95
CA ALA A 85 13.09 -24.35 -9.96
C ALA A 85 14.01 -25.38 -9.30
N PHE A 86 14.12 -26.55 -9.94
CA PHE A 86 15.00 -27.61 -9.48
C PHE A 86 16.47 -27.23 -9.70
N LEU A 87 17.27 -27.23 -8.62
CA LEU A 87 18.72 -26.94 -8.62
C LEU A 87 19.13 -25.59 -9.22
N VAL A 88 18.20 -24.65 -9.39
CA VAL A 88 18.47 -23.31 -9.94
C VAL A 88 17.75 -22.30 -9.07
N THR A 89 18.48 -21.28 -8.63
CA THR A 89 17.88 -20.13 -7.95
C THR A 89 17.43 -19.13 -9.00
N LYS A 90 16.15 -18.78 -8.99
CA LYS A 90 15.56 -17.80 -9.91
C LYS A 90 14.95 -16.66 -9.11
N LEU A 91 15.38 -15.44 -9.41
CA LEU A 91 14.81 -14.22 -8.84
C LEU A 91 14.32 -13.30 -9.95
N PHE A 92 13.25 -12.56 -9.67
CA PHE A 92 12.79 -11.48 -10.51
C PHE A 92 12.28 -10.33 -9.64
N ILE A 93 12.32 -9.13 -10.18
CA ILE A 93 12.01 -7.90 -9.49
C ILE A 93 10.65 -7.40 -9.96
N GLN A 94 9.84 -6.92 -9.02
CA GLN A 94 8.58 -6.24 -9.31
C GLN A 94 8.62 -4.84 -8.73
N PHE A 95 8.24 -3.86 -9.53
CA PHE A 95 7.90 -2.53 -9.05
C PHE A 95 6.40 -2.39 -8.92
N LYS A 96 5.96 -1.87 -7.77
CA LYS A 96 4.58 -1.69 -7.40
C LYS A 96 4.29 -0.23 -7.07
N ASP A 97 3.11 0.24 -7.43
CA ASP A 97 2.62 1.55 -7.01
C ASP A 97 2.22 1.57 -5.52
N CYS A 98 1.76 2.73 -5.04
CA CYS A 98 1.23 2.91 -3.68
C CYS A 98 -0.01 2.06 -3.34
N TYR A 99 -0.71 1.57 -4.37
CA TYR A 99 -1.88 0.70 -4.26
C TYR A 99 -1.51 -0.79 -4.35
N GLY A 100 -0.22 -1.12 -4.53
CA GLY A 100 0.28 -2.48 -4.66
C GLY A 100 0.14 -3.09 -6.06
N LYS A 101 -0.27 -2.31 -7.06
CA LYS A 101 -0.37 -2.76 -8.46
C LYS A 101 1.04 -2.85 -9.06
N VAL A 102 1.36 -4.00 -9.66
CA VAL A 102 2.63 -4.20 -10.36
C VAL A 102 2.64 -3.37 -11.64
N ILE A 103 3.56 -2.41 -11.73
CA ILE A 103 3.73 -1.56 -12.91
C ILE A 103 4.86 -2.06 -13.82
N TYR A 104 5.81 -2.80 -13.28
CA TYR A 104 6.92 -3.37 -14.02
C TYR A 104 7.39 -4.68 -13.38
N THR A 105 7.79 -5.62 -14.23
CA THR A 105 8.43 -6.86 -13.83
C THR A 105 9.69 -7.04 -14.65
N SER A 106 10.80 -7.32 -13.97
CA SER A 106 12.11 -7.53 -14.61
C SER A 106 12.16 -8.88 -15.32
N GLU A 107 13.18 -9.04 -16.17
CA GLU A 107 13.60 -10.37 -16.60
C GLU A 107 14.05 -11.21 -15.39
N THR A 108 13.91 -12.53 -15.52
CA THR A 108 14.30 -13.46 -14.46
C THR A 108 15.80 -13.69 -14.46
N GLY A 109 16.46 -13.26 -13.39
CA GLY A 109 17.84 -13.61 -13.11
C GLY A 109 17.96 -15.03 -12.55
N LYS A 110 18.99 -15.75 -12.97
CA LYS A 110 19.19 -17.17 -12.64
C LYS A 110 20.61 -17.36 -12.10
N SER A 111 20.76 -18.31 -11.19
CA SER A 111 22.05 -18.84 -10.76
C SER A 111 21.96 -20.35 -10.56
N ARG A 112 23.04 -21.05 -10.92
CA ARG A 112 23.21 -22.50 -10.75
C ARG A 112 24.15 -22.84 -9.60
N GLU A 113 24.62 -21.83 -8.87
CA GLU A 113 25.49 -22.03 -7.72
C GLU A 113 24.77 -22.80 -6.61
N LYS A 114 25.53 -23.68 -5.94
CA LYS A 114 25.00 -24.49 -4.84
C LYS A 114 25.05 -23.74 -3.51
N ASP A 115 25.97 -22.79 -3.37
CA ASP A 115 26.00 -21.89 -2.22
C ASP A 115 24.84 -20.91 -2.31
N TYR A 116 23.97 -20.89 -1.30
CA TYR A 116 22.78 -20.06 -1.31
C TYR A 116 23.10 -18.57 -1.36
N GLU A 117 24.11 -18.12 -0.62
CA GLU A 117 24.45 -16.69 -0.59
C GLU A 117 24.91 -16.23 -1.97
N VAL A 118 25.81 -17.00 -2.60
CA VAL A 118 26.26 -16.71 -3.96
C VAL A 118 25.09 -16.77 -4.95
N ALA A 119 24.27 -17.82 -4.89
CA ALA A 119 23.18 -18.02 -5.83
C ALA A 119 22.12 -16.92 -5.78
N TYR A 120 21.76 -16.46 -4.57
CA TYR A 120 20.80 -15.36 -4.43
C TYR A 120 21.38 -14.02 -4.87
N LYS A 121 22.66 -13.75 -4.61
CA LYS A 121 23.31 -12.52 -5.08
C LYS A 121 23.39 -12.47 -6.60
N GLU A 122 23.90 -13.53 -7.22
CA GLU A 122 24.06 -13.61 -8.68
C GLU A 122 22.71 -13.53 -9.40
N SER A 123 21.70 -14.29 -8.92
CA SER A 123 20.36 -14.22 -9.51
C SER A 123 19.71 -12.83 -9.34
N LEU A 124 19.97 -12.12 -8.24
CA LEU A 124 19.49 -10.75 -8.06
C LEU A 124 20.19 -9.77 -9.01
N GLU A 125 21.51 -9.85 -9.15
CA GLU A 125 22.29 -9.01 -10.07
C GLU A 125 21.83 -9.23 -11.53
N ASN A 126 21.64 -10.49 -11.93
CA ASN A 126 21.13 -10.85 -13.25
C ASN A 126 19.72 -10.30 -13.50
N ALA A 127 18.83 -10.28 -12.49
CA ALA A 127 17.50 -9.68 -12.64
C ALA A 127 17.58 -8.16 -12.85
N PHE A 128 18.54 -7.50 -12.18
CA PHE A 128 18.77 -6.05 -12.29
C PHE A 128 19.30 -5.60 -13.65
N VAL A 129 19.85 -6.50 -14.49
CA VAL A 129 20.29 -6.16 -15.86
C VAL A 129 19.16 -5.51 -16.64
N SER A 130 17.95 -6.09 -16.60
CA SER A 130 16.78 -5.54 -17.29
C SER A 130 16.25 -4.24 -16.66
N VAL A 131 16.42 -4.06 -15.35
CA VAL A 131 16.05 -2.82 -14.64
C VAL A 131 16.98 -1.67 -15.04
N ILE A 132 18.29 -1.95 -15.11
CA ILE A 132 19.30 -0.97 -15.52
C ILE A 132 19.10 -0.58 -16.99
N ALA A 133 18.73 -1.54 -17.84
CA ALA A 133 18.42 -1.32 -19.25
C ALA A 133 17.18 -0.43 -19.49
N LEU A 134 16.36 -0.16 -18.46
CA LEU A 134 15.28 0.83 -18.56
C LEU A 134 15.80 2.26 -18.72
N HIS A 135 17.06 2.51 -18.36
CA HIS A 135 17.67 3.85 -18.33
C HIS A 135 16.74 4.86 -17.65
N TYR A 136 16.35 4.53 -16.41
CA TYR A 136 15.41 5.35 -15.65
C TYR A 136 15.88 6.81 -15.60
N ALA A 137 14.95 7.69 -15.96
CA ALA A 137 15.08 9.12 -15.84
C ALA A 137 13.71 9.65 -15.43
N TYR A 138 13.67 10.32 -14.28
CA TYR A 138 12.41 10.84 -13.74
C TYR A 138 11.75 11.81 -14.73
N SER A 139 10.48 11.57 -15.04
CA SER A 139 9.74 12.28 -16.10
C SER A 139 9.31 13.70 -15.69
N GLY A 140 9.49 14.09 -14.43
CA GLY A 140 9.03 15.38 -13.90
C GLY A 140 7.52 15.43 -13.62
N LYS A 141 6.78 14.36 -13.93
CA LYS A 141 5.33 14.28 -13.72
C LYS A 141 5.07 13.77 -12.30
N SER A 142 4.28 14.50 -11.52
CA SER A 142 3.69 13.94 -10.30
C SER A 142 2.58 12.96 -10.73
N VAL A 143 2.56 11.76 -10.15
CA VAL A 143 1.57 10.71 -10.43
C VAL A 143 0.20 11.13 -9.89
N SER A 144 -0.42 12.11 -10.52
CA SER A 144 -1.85 12.36 -10.38
C SER A 144 -2.57 11.29 -11.17
N THR A 145 -3.07 10.28 -10.47
CA THR A 145 -3.84 9.21 -11.09
C THR A 145 -5.10 9.82 -11.70
N VAL A 146 -5.13 9.87 -13.03
CA VAL A 146 -6.35 10.02 -13.82
C VAL A 146 -7.27 8.88 -13.42
N SER A 147 -8.33 9.25 -12.70
CA SER A 147 -9.48 8.40 -12.44
C SER A 147 -10.03 7.89 -13.76
N SER A 148 -9.93 6.58 -14.01
CA SER A 148 -10.68 5.94 -15.08
C SER A 148 -12.14 5.79 -14.64
N ASN A 149 -12.98 6.65 -15.22
CA ASN A 149 -14.37 6.51 -15.63
C ASN A 149 -15.44 6.08 -14.61
N VAL A 150 -16.39 7.01 -14.35
CA VAL A 150 -17.77 6.83 -14.84
C VAL A 150 -18.30 8.18 -15.35
N THR A 151 -18.62 8.21 -16.64
CA THR A 151 -19.34 9.29 -17.32
C THR A 151 -20.67 9.52 -16.63
N GLN A 152 -20.84 10.68 -16.00
CA GLN A 152 -22.12 11.15 -15.49
C GLN A 152 -22.99 11.51 -16.70
N ALA A 153 -23.88 10.59 -17.07
CA ALA A 153 -25.05 10.92 -17.87
C ALA A 153 -25.99 11.72 -16.96
N ALA A 154 -26.24 12.97 -17.33
CA ALA A 154 -27.24 13.80 -16.70
C ALA A 154 -28.64 13.22 -16.96
N VAL A 155 -29.33 12.83 -15.88
CA VAL A 155 -30.79 12.72 -15.84
C VAL A 155 -31.28 13.42 -14.57
N PRO A 156 -32.43 14.11 -14.63
CA PRO A 156 -32.74 15.23 -13.76
C PRO A 156 -33.31 14.82 -12.41
N VAL A 157 -33.16 15.74 -11.45
CA VAL A 157 -33.73 15.73 -10.11
C VAL A 157 -35.24 15.48 -10.15
N THR A 158 -35.72 14.46 -9.45
CA THR A 158 -37.09 14.46 -8.90
C THR A 158 -37.07 13.83 -7.50
N ALA A 159 -37.65 14.56 -6.56
CA ALA A 159 -37.84 14.17 -5.16
C ALA A 159 -38.92 13.08 -4.99
N VAL A 160 -38.90 12.41 -3.82
CA VAL A 160 -40.00 11.81 -2.99
C VAL A 160 -39.36 10.65 -2.19
N ALA A 161 -38.96 10.85 -0.92
CA ALA A 161 -39.75 10.69 0.32
C ALA A 161 -40.09 9.23 0.71
N ASN A 162 -39.59 8.83 1.89
CA ASN A 162 -40.08 7.85 2.90
C ASN A 162 -40.27 6.38 2.44
N THR A 163 -39.91 5.28 3.12
CA THR A 163 -39.45 4.86 4.47
C THR A 163 -39.33 3.30 4.36
N PRO A 164 -38.91 2.48 5.35
CA PRO A 164 -38.10 2.72 6.55
C PRO A 164 -36.84 1.81 6.59
N ILE A 165 -35.74 2.28 7.16
CA ILE A 165 -34.65 1.40 7.60
C ILE A 165 -34.76 1.23 9.10
N GLU A 166 -34.83 -0.04 9.46
CA GLU A 166 -35.00 -0.62 10.76
C GLU A 166 -33.93 -0.15 11.76
N GLU A 167 -34.41 0.20 12.95
CA GLU A 167 -33.70 0.80 14.05
C GLU A 167 -33.16 -0.30 15.00
N LYS A 168 -31.86 -0.24 15.36
CA LYS A 168 -31.33 -0.40 16.74
C LYS A 168 -29.78 -0.51 16.77
N PRO A 169 -29.12 -0.09 17.86
CA PRO A 169 -29.46 0.96 18.81
C PRO A 169 -28.41 2.08 18.83
N VAL A 170 -28.96 3.28 19.05
CA VAL A 170 -28.31 4.57 19.19
C VAL A 170 -27.37 4.56 20.40
N ALA A 171 -26.10 4.92 20.18
CA ALA A 171 -25.22 5.36 21.25
C ALA A 171 -25.82 6.62 21.90
N ASN A 172 -26.04 6.57 23.21
CA ASN A 172 -26.59 7.66 24.02
C ASN A 172 -25.98 9.02 23.66
N LEU A 173 -26.80 9.94 23.16
CA LEU A 173 -26.43 11.28 22.68
C LEU A 173 -26.12 12.30 23.81
N SER A 174 -25.90 11.82 25.04
CA SER A 174 -25.64 12.66 26.22
C SER A 174 -24.30 12.36 26.91
N ASP A 175 -23.45 11.52 26.32
CA ASP A 175 -22.14 11.18 26.89
C ASP A 175 -21.13 12.32 26.63
N PRO A 176 -20.56 12.95 27.68
CA PRO A 176 -19.52 13.98 27.52
C PRO A 176 -18.25 13.45 26.83
N ASN A 177 -18.02 12.13 26.80
CA ASN A 177 -16.87 11.48 26.16
C ASN A 177 -17.16 10.89 24.76
N LEU A 178 -18.24 11.30 24.10
CA LEU A 178 -18.54 10.85 22.73
C LEU A 178 -17.49 11.40 21.74
N LEU A 179 -16.80 10.49 21.06
CA LEU A 179 -15.85 10.79 20.00
C LEU A 179 -16.47 10.59 18.62
N TYR A 180 -16.05 11.41 17.67
CA TYR A 180 -16.45 11.33 16.27
C TYR A 180 -15.30 10.79 15.43
N ALA A 181 -15.57 9.79 14.59
CA ALA A 181 -14.58 9.24 13.68
C ALA A 181 -14.52 10.06 12.38
N GLN A 182 -13.42 10.76 12.16
CA GLN A 182 -13.11 11.39 10.89
C GLN A 182 -12.32 10.40 10.01
N PRO A 183 -12.76 10.08 8.80
CA PRO A 183 -12.02 9.18 7.91
C PRO A 183 -10.66 9.79 7.55
N THR A 184 -9.65 8.93 7.49
CA THR A 184 -8.31 9.25 7.01
C THR A 184 -7.85 8.21 6.00
N GLU A 185 -6.73 8.46 5.34
CA GLU A 185 -6.18 7.56 4.31
C GLU A 185 -6.03 6.11 4.79
N ASN A 186 -5.64 5.91 6.05
CA ASN A 186 -5.33 4.59 6.62
C ASN A 186 -6.30 4.11 7.70
N GLY A 187 -7.39 4.85 7.95
CA GLY A 187 -8.38 4.50 8.98
C GLY A 187 -9.21 5.68 9.42
N TYR A 188 -9.18 6.01 10.70
CA TYR A 188 -9.99 7.08 11.27
C TYR A 188 -9.19 7.88 12.31
N GLN A 189 -9.50 9.14 12.48
CA GLN A 189 -9.10 9.93 13.64
C GLN A 189 -10.32 10.15 14.51
N LEU A 190 -10.21 9.86 15.80
CA LEU A 190 -11.26 10.14 16.75
C LEU A 190 -11.03 11.52 17.34
N ILE A 191 -11.99 12.42 17.11
CA ILE A 191 -11.97 13.79 17.63
C ILE A 191 -13.05 13.99 18.69
N ASP A 192 -12.78 14.86 19.66
CA ASP A 192 -13.79 15.33 20.60
C ASP A 192 -14.64 16.46 20.00
N LYS A 193 -15.54 17.06 20.81
CA LYS A 193 -16.39 18.19 20.40
C LYS A 193 -15.61 19.49 20.13
N THR A 194 -14.33 19.56 20.51
CA THR A 194 -13.43 20.71 20.37
C THR A 194 -12.41 20.51 19.22
N PRO A 195 -12.82 19.83 18.15
CA PRO A 195 -11.97 19.21 17.12
C PRO A 195 -10.59 18.67 17.51
N LYS A 196 -10.36 18.32 18.78
CA LYS A 196 -9.06 17.85 19.23
C LYS A 196 -8.95 16.36 18.95
N VAL A 197 -7.83 15.95 18.35
CA VAL A 197 -7.54 14.53 18.09
C VAL A 197 -7.23 13.83 19.41
N VAL A 198 -8.06 12.86 19.77
CA VAL A 198 -7.95 12.05 20.99
C VAL A 198 -7.31 10.69 20.69
N MET A 199 -7.61 10.09 19.54
CA MET A 199 -7.10 8.78 19.18
C MET A 199 -6.94 8.64 17.66
N LYS A 200 -5.93 7.88 17.21
CA LYS A 200 -5.77 7.48 15.81
C LYS A 200 -6.08 6.01 15.64
N LEU A 201 -6.90 5.67 14.66
CA LEU A 201 -7.26 4.32 14.29
C LEU A 201 -6.70 3.97 12.91
N LEU A 202 -6.04 2.82 12.82
CA LEU A 202 -5.58 2.23 11.56
C LEU A 202 -6.41 0.99 11.26
N LYS A 203 -6.84 0.87 10.01
CA LYS A 203 -7.61 -0.30 9.55
C LYS A 203 -6.75 -1.56 9.64
N THR A 204 -7.37 -2.63 10.12
CA THR A 204 -6.81 -3.98 10.01
C THR A 204 -7.53 -4.74 8.89
N SER A 205 -7.13 -6.00 8.66
CA SER A 205 -7.87 -6.89 7.77
C SER A 205 -9.27 -7.27 8.30
N ARG A 206 -9.54 -7.01 9.57
CA ARG A 206 -10.82 -7.29 10.20
C ARG A 206 -11.66 -6.02 10.35
N PRO A 207 -12.94 -6.04 9.95
CA PRO A 207 -13.82 -4.87 10.06
C PRO A 207 -14.21 -4.53 11.50
N ASP A 208 -14.04 -5.47 12.43
CA ASP A 208 -14.36 -5.36 13.86
C ASP A 208 -13.14 -5.00 14.73
N SER A 209 -11.98 -4.70 14.12
CA SER A 209 -10.75 -4.41 14.84
C SER A 209 -9.91 -3.35 14.15
N PHE A 210 -9.45 -2.37 14.92
CA PHE A 210 -8.51 -1.34 14.48
C PHE A 210 -7.24 -1.39 15.33
N ILE A 211 -6.10 -1.04 14.76
CA ILE A 211 -4.93 -0.67 15.56
C ILE A 211 -5.17 0.74 16.06
N ALA A 212 -5.06 0.96 17.36
CA ALA A 212 -5.39 2.24 17.99
C ALA A 212 -4.18 2.83 18.71
N ILE A 213 -4.01 4.14 18.58
CA ILE A 213 -2.94 4.91 19.21
C ILE A 213 -3.58 6.05 19.99
N LYS A 214 -3.41 6.05 21.31
CA LYS A 214 -3.96 7.03 22.26
C LYS A 214 -2.84 7.50 23.18
N ASP A 215 -2.53 8.79 23.18
CA ASP A 215 -1.49 9.40 24.04
C ASP A 215 -0.12 8.68 24.01
N GLY A 216 0.27 8.15 22.84
CA GLY A 216 1.53 7.42 22.64
C GLY A 216 1.47 5.92 23.01
N ILE A 217 0.37 5.46 23.61
CA ILE A 217 0.11 4.05 23.90
C ILE A 217 -0.51 3.39 22.66
N GLN A 218 0.07 2.28 22.23
CA GLN A 218 -0.42 1.47 21.12
C GLN A 218 -1.21 0.27 21.64
N GLY A 219 -2.35 0.00 21.01
CA GLY A 219 -3.21 -1.12 21.34
C GLY A 219 -4.14 -1.47 20.19
N SER A 220 -5.20 -2.21 20.50
CA SER A 220 -6.25 -2.57 19.54
C SER A 220 -7.59 -2.03 20.00
N LEU A 221 -8.34 -1.39 19.09
CA LEU A 221 -9.74 -1.06 19.30
C LEU A 221 -10.61 -2.17 18.70
N ASN A 222 -11.23 -2.98 19.55
CA ASN A 222 -12.01 -4.15 19.15
C ASN A 222 -13.50 -3.91 19.43
N ALA A 223 -14.36 -4.31 18.49
CA ALA A 223 -15.80 -4.35 18.71
C ALA A 223 -16.18 -5.62 19.49
N LYS A 224 -16.82 -5.44 20.65
CA LYS A 224 -17.35 -6.53 21.48
C LYS A 224 -18.73 -6.12 21.99
N ASP A 225 -19.72 -7.00 21.82
CA ASP A 225 -21.12 -6.75 22.23
C ASP A 225 -21.67 -5.40 21.70
N ASN A 226 -21.35 -5.10 20.44
CA ASN A 226 -21.74 -3.85 19.75
C ASN A 226 -21.18 -2.57 20.41
N GLN A 227 -20.10 -2.70 21.19
CA GLN A 227 -19.38 -1.61 21.85
C GLN A 227 -17.89 -1.68 21.50
N TRP A 228 -17.20 -0.54 21.53
CA TRP A 228 -15.78 -0.48 21.20
C TRP A 228 -14.93 -0.47 22.46
N TYR A 229 -13.89 -1.31 22.50
CA TYR A 229 -12.96 -1.43 23.61
C TYR A 229 -11.54 -1.22 23.10
N PHE A 230 -10.83 -0.27 23.70
CA PHE A 230 -9.41 -0.05 23.49
C PHE A 230 -8.63 -0.90 24.47
N GLU A 231 -7.89 -1.88 23.93
CA GLU A 231 -7.15 -2.87 24.68
C GLU A 231 -5.65 -2.67 24.45
N TYR A 232 -4.90 -2.59 25.53
CA TYR A 232 -3.45 -2.44 25.51
C TYR A 232 -2.80 -3.14 26.71
N TYR A 233 -1.51 -3.44 26.60
CA TYR A 233 -0.75 -3.99 27.72
C TYR A 233 -0.02 -2.87 28.45
N GLN A 234 -0.17 -2.84 29.78
CA GLN A 234 0.59 -1.97 30.67
C GLN A 234 1.07 -2.78 31.86
N ASN A 235 2.38 -2.80 32.12
CA ASN A 235 3.01 -3.61 33.18
C ASN A 235 2.61 -5.10 33.11
N ASP A 236 2.66 -5.68 31.89
CA ASP A 236 2.28 -7.07 31.58
C ASP A 236 0.82 -7.46 31.92
N LYS A 237 -0.04 -6.47 32.13
CA LYS A 237 -1.48 -6.67 32.33
C LYS A 237 -2.27 -6.10 31.16
N LEU A 238 -3.27 -6.85 30.70
CA LEU A 238 -4.24 -6.38 29.73
C LEU A 238 -5.17 -5.35 30.39
N VAL A 239 -5.15 -4.13 29.87
CA VAL A 239 -6.08 -3.05 30.22
C VAL A 239 -7.08 -2.91 29.09
N SER A 240 -8.37 -2.82 29.43
CA SER A 240 -9.48 -2.68 28.47
C SER A 240 -10.32 -1.47 28.85
N GLU A 241 -10.31 -0.45 27.99
CA GLU A 241 -11.03 0.81 28.16
C GLU A 241 -12.20 0.89 27.18
N LYS A 242 -13.41 1.15 27.66
CA LYS A 242 -14.57 1.36 26.78
C LYS A 242 -14.47 2.71 26.06
N ILE A 243 -14.67 2.71 24.75
CA ILE A 243 -14.65 3.91 23.90
C ILE A 243 -16.04 4.16 23.30
N SER A 244 -16.62 5.31 23.63
CA SER A 244 -17.86 5.81 23.02
C SER A 244 -17.53 6.53 21.71
N VAL A 245 -17.67 5.84 20.57
CA VAL A 245 -17.34 6.40 19.25
C VAL A 245 -18.52 6.28 18.29
N LYS A 246 -18.77 7.34 17.52
CA LYS A 246 -19.67 7.35 16.37
C LYS A 246 -18.85 7.36 15.08
N PHE A 247 -18.96 6.28 14.32
CA PHE A 247 -18.40 6.15 12.97
C PHE A 247 -19.27 6.84 11.92
#